data_AF-A0A6J4R372-F1
#
_entry.id   AF-A0A6J4R372-F1
#
_cell.length_a   1.000
_cell.length_b   1.000
_cell.length_c   1.000
_cell.angle_alpha   90.00
_cell.angle_beta   90.00
_cell.angle_gamma   90.00
#
_symmetry.space_group_name_H-M   'P 1'
#
loop_
_entity.id
_entity.type
_entity.pdbx_description
1 polymer ?
#
loop_
_entity_poly.entity_id
_entity_poly.type
_entity_poly.pdbx_seq_one_letter_code
_entity_poly.pdbx_strand_id
1 'polypeptide(L)'
;MSDALYLIAKAPRVGLAKTRLGRVIGHESAITLYKAFLQDLAARFEDAPFELGWYVTPTDAWKDIRPLIGRGGQDAKVLLQGEGDLTERQREFF
;
A
#
# COMPACT_ATOMS: atom_id res chain seq x y z
N MET A 1 -3.22 -19.64 -15.30
CA MET A 1 -2.62 -18.68 -14.35
C MET A 1 -3.53 -17.47 -14.39
N SER A 2 -4.13 -17.06 -13.27
CA SER A 2 -4.90 -15.82 -13.21
C SER A 2 -3.94 -14.66 -13.04
N ASP A 3 -4.15 -13.58 -13.79
CA ASP A 3 -3.36 -12.36 -13.63
C ASP A 3 -3.62 -11.77 -12.24
N ALA A 4 -2.59 -11.16 -11.65
CA ALA A 4 -2.67 -10.49 -10.36
C ALA A 4 -1.92 -9.16 -10.38
N LEU A 5 -2.50 -8.13 -9.75
CA LEU A 5 -1.90 -6.83 -9.54
C LEU A 5 -1.60 -6.66 -8.04
N TYR A 6 -0.37 -6.30 -7.71
CA TYR A 6 0.00 -6.00 -6.32
C TYR A 6 0.33 -4.52 -6.13
N LEU A 7 -0.36 -3.90 -5.18
CA LEU A 7 -0.09 -2.53 -4.76
C LEU A 7 1.02 -2.53 -3.71
N ILE A 8 2.16 -1.94 -4.06
CA ILE A 8 3.29 -1.75 -3.14
C ILE A 8 3.00 -0.53 -2.26
N ALA A 9 2.87 -0.74 -0.95
CA ALA A 9 2.50 0.32 -0.01
C ALA A 9 3.37 0.31 1.25
N LYS A 10 3.65 1.51 1.76
CA LYS A 10 4.30 1.71 3.07
C LYS A 10 3.23 2.10 4.09
N ALA A 11 3.40 1.78 5.36
CA ALA A 11 2.43 2.21 6.38
C ALA A 11 2.24 3.74 6.34
N PRO A 12 0.99 4.23 6.26
CA PRO A 12 0.69 5.65 6.19
C PRO A 12 0.78 6.30 7.58
N ARG A 13 2.01 6.37 8.10
CA ARG A 13 2.35 6.97 9.40
C ARG A 13 3.28 8.17 9.22
N VAL A 14 3.12 9.17 10.08
CA VAL A 14 4.01 10.33 10.15
C VAL A 14 5.45 9.88 10.41
N GLY A 15 6.40 10.52 9.72
CA GLY A 15 7.82 10.18 9.80
C GLY A 15 8.22 8.94 8.97
N LEU A 16 7.25 8.15 8.49
CA LEU A 16 7.53 6.91 7.78
C LEU A 16 7.27 7.02 6.27
N ALA A 17 6.16 7.63 5.88
CA ALA A 17 5.76 7.84 4.49
C ALA A 17 5.69 9.34 4.15
N LYS A 18 5.86 9.67 2.87
CA LYS A 18 5.72 11.02 2.31
C LYS A 18 6.46 12.12 3.09
N THR A 19 7.60 11.81 3.71
CA THR A 19 8.34 12.74 4.58
C THR A 19 8.79 14.01 3.85
N ARG A 20 9.25 13.88 2.59
CA ARG A 20 9.61 15.02 1.74
C ARG A 20 8.42 15.94 1.45
N LEU A 21 7.25 15.38 1.18
CA LEU A 21 6.02 16.16 0.97
C LEU A 21 5.56 16.81 2.28
N GLY A 22 5.66 16.09 3.39
CA GLY A 22 5.30 16.61 4.72
C GLY A 22 6.10 17.84 5.15
N ARG A 23 7.33 18.03 4.64
CA ARG A 23 8.10 19.27 4.85
C ARG A 23 7.48 20.50 4.18
N VAL A 24 6.62 20.31 3.17
CA VAL A 24 6.00 21.39 2.40
C VAL A 24 4.58 21.68 2.89
N ILE A 25 3.79 20.62 3.14
CA ILE A 25 2.34 20.76 3.44
C ILE A 25 1.95 20.35 4.87
N GLY A 26 2.94 20.02 5.72
CA GLY A 26 2.73 19.43 7.03
C GLY A 26 2.67 17.91 6.98
N HIS A 27 3.29 17.26 7.98
CA HIS A 27 3.39 15.79 8.02
C HIS A 27 2.03 15.10 8.13
N GLU A 28 1.12 15.64 8.95
CA GLU A 28 -0.24 15.11 9.08
C GLU A 28 -1.01 15.22 7.76
N SER A 29 -1.01 16.40 7.12
CA SER A 29 -1.65 16.60 5.82
C SER A 29 -1.11 15.68 4.74
N ALA A 30 0.21 15.46 4.72
CA ALA A 30 0.85 14.55 3.76
C ALA A 30 0.43 13.09 3.97
N ILE A 31 0.23 12.66 5.22
CA ILE A 31 -0.27 11.33 5.53
C ILE A 31 -1.76 11.20 5.22
N THR A 32 -2.57 12.22 5.53
CA THR A 32 -3.98 12.26 5.11
C THR A 32 -4.12 12.12 3.60
N LEU A 33 -3.32 12.86 2.83
CA LEU A 33 -3.29 12.76 1.38
C LEU A 33 -2.83 11.37 0.91
N TYR A 34 -1.82 10.79 1.57
CA TYR A 34 -1.37 9.45 1.22
C TYR A 34 -2.44 8.39 1.48
N LYS A 35 -3.18 8.49 2.59
CA LYS A 35 -4.32 7.61 2.89
C LYS A 35 -5.37 7.70 1.77
N ALA A 36 -5.72 8.91 1.34
CA ALA A 36 -6.65 9.11 0.21
C ALA A 36 -6.14 8.42 -1.08
N PHE A 37 -4.85 8.50 -1.40
CA PHE A 37 -4.30 7.79 -2.58
C PHE A 37 -4.47 6.27 -2.47
N LEU A 38 -4.30 5.69 -1.28
CA LEU A 38 -4.52 4.25 -1.08
C LEU A 38 -5.99 3.87 -1.25
N GLN A 39 -6.90 4.72 -0.78
CA GLN A 39 -8.35 4.55 -0.96
C GLN A 39 -8.73 4.59 -2.43
N ASP A 40 -8.24 5.60 -3.17
CA ASP A 40 -8.52 5.78 -4.59
C ASP A 40 -7.98 4.60 -5.42
N LEU A 41 -6.78 4.11 -5.10
CA LEU A 41 -6.22 2.93 -5.77
C LEU A 41 -7.03 1.67 -5.48
N ALA A 42 -7.44 1.45 -4.23
CA ALA A 42 -8.27 0.31 -3.87
C ALA A 42 -9.62 0.34 -4.60
N ALA A 43 -10.31 1.48 -4.57
CA ALA A 43 -11.59 1.67 -5.25
C ALA A 43 -11.48 1.50 -6.77
N ARG A 44 -10.39 2.01 -7.37
CA ARG A 44 -10.16 1.89 -8.82
C ARG A 44 -10.04 0.45 -9.30
N PHE A 45 -9.53 -0.45 -8.46
CA PHE A 45 -9.26 -1.83 -8.81
C PHE A 45 -10.20 -2.84 -8.13
N GLU A 46 -11.25 -2.38 -7.46
CA GLU A 46 -12.20 -3.26 -6.74
C GLU A 46 -12.88 -4.26 -7.68
N ASP A 47 -13.26 -3.82 -8.89
CA ASP A 47 -13.93 -4.65 -9.91
C ASP A 47 -13.00 -5.09 -11.05
N ALA A 48 -11.68 -5.09 -10.81
CA ALA A 48 -10.73 -5.48 -11.85
C ALA A 48 -10.87 -6.98 -12.20
N PRO A 49 -10.63 -7.39 -13.46
CA PRO A 49 -10.72 -8.79 -13.89
C PRO A 49 -9.53 -9.66 -13.41
N PHE A 50 -8.73 -9.15 -12.47
CA PHE A 50 -7.53 -9.79 -11.92
C PHE A 50 -7.52 -9.67 -10.39
N GLU A 51 -6.76 -10.54 -9.72
CA GLU A 51 -6.63 -10.50 -8.26
C GLU A 51 -5.87 -9.25 -7.82
N LEU A 52 -6.41 -8.51 -6.85
CA LEU A 52 -5.74 -7.36 -6.23
C LEU A 52 -5.08 -7.78 -4.91
N GLY A 53 -3.76 -7.70 -4.86
CA GLY A 53 -2.96 -7.94 -3.65
C GLY A 53 -2.25 -6.70 -3.14
N TRP A 54 -1.69 -6.80 -1.94
CA TRP A 54 -0.95 -5.73 -1.27
C TRP A 54 0.43 -6.23 -0.85
N TYR A 55 1.47 -5.48 -1.22
CA TYR A 55 2.85 -5.76 -0.84
C TYR A 55 3.35 -4.66 0.12
N VAL A 56 3.29 -4.92 1.42
CA VAL A 56 3.30 -3.87 2.46
C VAL A 56 4.55 -3.88 3.33
N THR A 57 4.94 -2.69 3.81
CA THR A 57 6.04 -2.51 4.76
C THR A 57 5.76 -1.38 5.74
N PRO A 58 6.19 -1.45 7.02
CA PRO A 58 6.76 -2.62 7.72
C PRO A 58 5.72 -3.72 7.97
N THR A 59 6.09 -4.77 8.72
CA THR A 59 5.28 -5.98 8.94
C THR A 59 3.92 -5.73 9.58
N ASP A 60 3.76 -4.61 10.31
CA ASP A 60 2.51 -4.21 10.94
C ASP A 60 1.71 -3.18 10.13
N ALA A 61 2.16 -2.81 8.93
CA ALA A 61 1.53 -1.82 8.06
C ALA A 61 0.08 -2.15 7.69
N TRP A 62 -0.24 -3.44 7.60
CA TRP A 62 -1.59 -3.86 7.22
C TRP A 62 -2.66 -3.37 8.19
N LYS A 63 -2.30 -3.17 9.47
CA LYS A 63 -3.22 -2.62 10.49
C LYS A 63 -3.68 -1.21 10.14
N ASP A 64 -2.86 -0.43 9.46
CA ASP A 64 -3.17 0.95 9.05
C ASP A 64 -3.84 1.02 7.68
N ILE A 65 -3.53 0.07 6.79
CA ILE A 65 -4.01 0.07 5.40
C ILE A 65 -5.39 -0.59 5.29
N ARG A 66 -5.60 -1.72 5.98
CA ARG A 66 -6.86 -2.48 5.94
C ARG A 66 -8.11 -1.61 6.23
N PRO A 67 -8.11 -0.66 7.19
CA PRO A 67 -9.29 0.17 7.43
C PRO A 67 -9.58 1.20 6.33
N LEU A 68 -8.61 1.48 5.44
CA LEU A 68 -8.77 2.47 4.37
C LEU A 68 -9.49 1.87 3.17
N ILE A 69 -9.33 0.57 2.95
CA ILE A 69 -9.81 -0.12 1.76
C ILE A 69 -11.20 -0.70 2.02
N GLY A 70 -12.10 -0.55 1.05
CA GLY A 70 -13.51 -0.96 1.12
C GLY A 70 -13.71 -2.48 1.22
N ARG A 71 -14.89 -2.99 0.85
CA ARG A 71 -15.21 -4.42 0.97
C ARG A 71 -14.23 -5.30 0.19
N GLY A 72 -13.78 -4.88 -1.00
CA GLY A 72 -12.77 -5.60 -1.78
C GLY A 72 -11.40 -5.76 -1.11
N GLY A 73 -11.13 -5.02 -0.02
CA GLY A 73 -9.88 -5.10 0.70
C GLY A 73 -9.83 -6.11 1.85
N GLN A 74 -10.98 -6.66 2.28
CA GLN A 74 -11.02 -7.54 3.45
C GLN A 74 -10.42 -8.92 3.19
N ASP A 75 -10.58 -9.43 1.97
CA ASP A 75 -10.06 -10.72 1.51
C ASP A 75 -8.79 -10.56 0.66
N ALA A 76 -8.26 -9.35 0.56
CA ALA A 76 -7.10 -9.07 -0.27
C ALA A 76 -5.87 -9.83 0.22
N LYS A 77 -5.14 -10.45 -0.71
CA LYS A 77 -3.89 -11.13 -0.39
C LYS A 77 -2.84 -10.12 0.04
N VAL A 78 -2.21 -10.36 1.19
CA VAL A 78 -1.18 -9.47 1.75
C VAL A 78 0.15 -10.20 1.82
N LEU A 79 1.17 -9.59 1.24
CA LEU A 79 2.55 -10.02 1.30
C LEU A 79 3.39 -8.93 1.98
N LEU A 80 4.38 -9.34 2.76
CA LEU A 80 5.26 -8.43 3.49
C LEU A 80 6.52 -8.18 2.67
N GLN A 81 6.94 -6.93 2.57
CA GLN A 81 8.22 -6.62 1.93
C GLN A 81 9.38 -7.12 2.80
N GLY A 82 10.33 -7.81 2.14
CA GLY A 82 11.56 -8.26 2.76
C GLY A 82 12.57 -7.13 2.96
N GLU A 83 13.78 -7.52 3.36
CA GLU A 83 14.92 -6.63 3.47
C GLU A 83 15.44 -6.21 2.08
N GLY A 84 16.51 -5.42 2.03
CA GLY A 84 17.13 -5.01 0.77
C GLY A 84 16.42 -3.86 0.06
N ASP A 85 16.80 -3.60 -1.18
CA ASP A 85 16.23 -2.55 -2.00
C ASP A 85 14.98 -2.99 -2.78
N LEU A 86 14.35 -2.07 -3.52
CA LEU A 86 13.14 -2.38 -4.28
C LEU A 86 13.39 -3.41 -5.39
N THR A 87 14.56 -3.40 -6.03
CA THR A 87 14.92 -4.32 -7.10
C THR A 87 15.05 -5.74 -6.56
N GLU A 88 15.72 -5.89 -5.42
CA GLU A 88 15.87 -7.19 -4.73
C GLU A 88 14.50 -7.74 -4.33
N ARG A 89 13.67 -6.91 -3.69
CA ARG A 89 12.30 -7.27 -3.29
C ARG A 89 11.43 -7.68 -4.47
N GLN A 90 11.52 -6.97 -5.59
CA GLN A 90 10.75 -7.29 -6.79
C GLN A 90 11.20 -8.61 -7.44
N ARG A 91 12.49 -8.95 -7.36
CA ARG A 91 13.00 -10.24 -7.86
C ARG A 91 12.51 -11.42 -7.03
N GLU A 92 12.34 -11.25 -5.72
CA GLU A 92 11.75 -12.30 -4.87
C GLU A 92 10.24 -12.43 -5.05
N PHE A 93 9.60 -11.38 -5.58
CA PHE A 93 8.17 -11.27 -5.73
C PHE A 93 7.63 -11.94 -7.02
N PHE A 94 8.40 -11.92 -8.11
CA PHE A 94 8.06 -12.45 -9.42
C PHE A 94 8.92 -13.67 -9.78
#